data_AF-A0A7V8A8C2-F1
#
_entry.id   AF-A0A7V8A8C2-F1
#
_cell.length_a   1.000
_cell.length_b   1.000
_cell.length_c   1.000
_cell.angle_alpha   90.00
_cell.angle_beta   90.00
_cell.angle_gamma   90.00
#
_symmetry.space_group_name_H-M   'P 1'
#
loop_
_entity.id
_entity.type
_entity.pdbx_description
1 polymer ?
#
loop_
_entity_poly.entity_id
_entity_poly.type
_entity_poly.pdbx_seq_one_letter_code
_entity_poly.pdbx_strand_id
1 'polypeptide(L)'
;MRVVNDWVALSGRAKSQIRQVAGLGPIENNFLANSAIINGDVAATAHFLGQTEPLPWQDLARALMEGGENNMAIQRRLEAPATPKNTRPIAVSEAVLGWSAGLRGRGLSELLNTNLPSGVMPAAGTMALLDMALVRGSKAEVALLSYLALQGLDPKTADIASVARVISALWHVGLEKEAREMALYVLMARNVELAPPPRTPPARAGNTRPAPRPAPAAPRP
;
A
#
# COMPACT_ATOMS: atom_id res chain seq x y z
N MET A 1 -24.39 -1.13 -2.31
CA MET A 1 -24.18 -2.36 -1.49
C MET A 1 -24.24 -3.66 -2.29
N ARG A 2 -25.09 -3.83 -3.33
CA ARG A 2 -25.13 -5.07 -4.15
C ARG A 2 -23.78 -5.44 -4.80
N VAL A 3 -23.09 -4.47 -5.41
CA VAL A 3 -21.81 -4.72 -6.12
C VAL A 3 -20.71 -5.28 -5.22
N VAL A 4 -20.61 -4.83 -3.96
CA VAL A 4 -19.60 -5.33 -3.00
C VAL A 4 -19.94 -6.76 -2.58
N ASN A 5 -21.22 -7.05 -2.32
CA ASN A 5 -21.67 -8.40 -1.99
C ASN A 5 -21.54 -9.35 -3.19
N ASP A 6 -21.76 -8.87 -4.41
CA ASP A 6 -21.58 -9.64 -5.64
C ASP A 6 -20.10 -9.95 -5.88
N TRP A 7 -19.20 -9.00 -5.59
CA TRP A 7 -17.75 -9.19 -5.71
C TRP A 7 -17.20 -10.14 -4.64
N VAL A 8 -17.67 -10.05 -3.39
CA VAL A 8 -17.35 -10.99 -2.31
C VAL A 8 -17.92 -12.40 -2.61
N ALA A 9 -19.12 -12.49 -3.19
CA ALA A 9 -19.70 -13.75 -3.62
C ALA A 9 -19.00 -14.35 -4.85
N LEU A 10 -18.43 -13.52 -5.73
CA LEU A 10 -17.60 -13.95 -6.85
C LEU A 10 -16.23 -14.42 -6.37
N SER A 11 -15.59 -13.67 -5.47
CA SER A 11 -14.30 -14.05 -4.88
C SER A 11 -14.41 -15.33 -4.04
N GLY A 12 -15.50 -15.50 -3.30
CA GLY A 12 -15.80 -16.72 -2.54
C GLY A 12 -16.01 -17.94 -3.44
N ARG A 13 -16.72 -17.80 -4.57
CA ARG A 13 -16.89 -18.89 -5.57
C ARG A 13 -15.59 -19.20 -6.30
N ALA A 14 -14.86 -18.16 -6.69
CA ALA A 14 -13.56 -18.28 -7.34
C ALA A 14 -12.50 -18.85 -6.38
N LYS A 15 -12.62 -18.70 -5.06
CA LYS A 15 -11.66 -19.19 -4.05
C LYS A 15 -11.32 -20.67 -4.19
N SER A 16 -12.28 -21.50 -4.62
CA SER A 16 -12.07 -22.93 -4.87
C SER A 16 -11.37 -23.22 -6.21
N GLN A 17 -11.64 -22.41 -7.24
CA GLN A 17 -11.07 -22.53 -8.59
C GLN A 17 -9.68 -21.90 -8.69
N ILE A 18 -9.45 -20.79 -8.00
CA ILE A 18 -8.19 -20.06 -7.85
C ILE A 18 -7.11 -20.96 -7.24
N ARG A 19 -7.47 -21.84 -6.29
CA ARG A 19 -6.57 -22.85 -5.71
C ARG A 19 -6.23 -24.01 -6.66
N GLN A 20 -6.97 -24.17 -7.75
CA GLN A 20 -6.75 -25.21 -8.76
C GLN A 20 -5.90 -24.69 -9.93
N VAL A 21 -5.56 -23.40 -9.97
CA VAL A 21 -4.70 -22.84 -11.02
C VAL A 21 -3.26 -23.23 -10.70
N ALA A 22 -2.84 -24.37 -11.24
CA ALA A 22 -1.46 -24.85 -11.20
C ALA A 22 -0.79 -24.57 -12.56
N GLY A 23 0.51 -24.27 -12.56
CA GLY A 23 1.28 -24.02 -13.78
C GLY A 23 1.24 -22.58 -14.31
N LEU A 24 0.89 -21.62 -13.46
CA LEU A 24 1.05 -20.20 -13.76
C LEU A 24 2.53 -19.78 -13.69
N GLY A 25 2.88 -18.77 -14.49
CA GLY A 25 4.19 -18.13 -14.42
C GLY A 25 4.36 -17.27 -13.16
N PRO A 26 5.60 -16.85 -12.85
CA PRO A 26 5.90 -16.00 -11.69
C PRO A 26 5.16 -14.65 -11.69
N ILE A 27 4.84 -14.10 -12.87
CA ILE A 27 4.17 -12.80 -13.01
C ILE A 27 2.70 -12.93 -12.60
N GLU A 28 2.02 -13.97 -13.07
CA GLU A 28 0.62 -14.24 -12.78
C GLU A 28 0.42 -14.55 -11.29
N ASN A 29 1.33 -15.35 -10.71
CA ASN A 29 1.31 -15.65 -9.28
C ASN A 29 1.50 -14.37 -8.43
N ASN A 30 2.40 -13.47 -8.82
CA ASN A 30 2.58 -12.19 -8.14
C ASN A 30 1.36 -11.28 -8.26
N PHE A 31 0.73 -11.23 -9.44
CA PHE A 31 -0.49 -10.45 -9.64
C PHE A 31 -1.65 -10.96 -8.78
N LEU A 32 -1.84 -12.28 -8.73
CA LEU A 32 -2.88 -12.92 -7.92
C LEU A 32 -2.60 -12.78 -6.42
N ALA A 33 -1.34 -12.86 -6.00
CA ALA A 33 -0.94 -12.58 -4.61
C ALA A 33 -1.25 -11.12 -4.21
N ASN A 34 -0.90 -10.14 -5.05
CA ASN A 34 -1.23 -8.73 -4.79
C ASN A 34 -2.75 -8.53 -4.69
N SER A 35 -3.50 -9.17 -5.58
CA SER A 35 -4.97 -9.13 -5.56
C SER A 35 -5.53 -9.76 -4.29
N ALA A 36 -4.97 -10.87 -3.81
CA ALA A 36 -5.38 -11.51 -2.57
C ALA A 36 -5.07 -10.63 -1.34
N ILE A 37 -3.91 -9.95 -1.34
CA ILE A 37 -3.53 -8.98 -0.29
C ILE A 37 -4.53 -7.81 -0.26
N ILE A 38 -4.92 -7.27 -1.43
CA ILE A 38 -5.95 -6.21 -1.53
C ILE A 38 -7.27 -6.64 -0.88
N ASN A 39 -7.63 -7.91 -1.02
CA ASN A 39 -8.89 -8.45 -0.52
C ASN A 39 -8.81 -9.01 0.90
N GLY A 40 -7.63 -8.96 1.53
CA GLY A 40 -7.43 -9.56 2.85
C GLY A 40 -7.52 -11.10 2.88
N ASP A 41 -7.40 -11.79 1.74
CA ASP A 41 -7.52 -13.26 1.70
C ASP A 41 -6.19 -13.95 2.01
N VAL A 42 -5.92 -14.14 3.32
CA VAL A 42 -4.71 -14.78 3.85
C VAL A 42 -4.39 -16.11 3.16
N ALA A 43 -5.41 -16.95 2.95
CA ALA A 43 -5.20 -18.29 2.40
C ALA A 43 -4.82 -18.25 0.92
N ALA A 44 -5.42 -17.33 0.15
CA ALA A 44 -5.05 -17.13 -1.26
C ALA A 44 -3.66 -16.47 -1.38
N THR A 45 -3.36 -15.48 -0.53
CA THR A 45 -2.03 -14.86 -0.46
C THR A 45 -0.95 -15.92 -0.19
N ALA A 46 -1.13 -16.75 0.83
CA ALA A 46 -0.18 -17.82 1.16
C ALA A 46 -0.01 -18.84 0.01
N HIS A 47 -1.10 -19.20 -0.68
CA HIS A 47 -1.06 -20.12 -1.81
C HIS A 47 -0.23 -19.57 -2.97
N PHE A 48 -0.49 -18.33 -3.42
CA PHE A 48 0.21 -17.76 -4.58
C PHE A 48 1.66 -17.38 -4.29
N LEU A 49 1.94 -16.83 -3.10
CA LEU A 49 3.32 -16.57 -2.67
C LEU A 49 4.12 -17.86 -2.44
N GLY A 50 3.47 -19.00 -2.25
CA GLY A 50 4.15 -20.31 -2.18
C GLY A 50 4.57 -20.87 -3.53
N GLN A 51 4.10 -20.27 -4.64
CA GLN A 51 4.35 -20.73 -6.02
C GLN A 51 5.30 -19.82 -6.79
N THR A 52 5.77 -18.73 -6.18
CA THR A 52 6.74 -17.79 -6.75
C THR A 52 7.64 -17.27 -5.65
N GLU A 53 8.82 -16.74 -6.01
CA GLU A 53 9.61 -15.96 -5.06
C GLU A 53 8.83 -14.66 -4.71
N PRO A 54 8.47 -14.44 -3.43
CA PRO A 54 7.68 -13.28 -3.03
C PRO A 54 8.53 -12.01 -3.10
N LEU A 55 7.91 -10.91 -3.53
CA LEU A 55 8.51 -9.59 -3.36
C LEU A 55 8.67 -9.29 -1.86
N PRO A 56 9.74 -8.59 -1.44
CA PRO A 56 10.01 -8.37 -0.02
C PRO A 56 8.86 -7.71 0.77
N TRP A 57 8.09 -6.82 0.13
CA TRP A 57 6.94 -6.17 0.79
C TRP A 57 5.72 -7.10 0.90
N GLN A 58 5.56 -8.10 0.02
CA GLN A 58 4.45 -9.06 0.07
C GLN A 58 4.58 -10.00 1.26
N ASP A 59 5.81 -10.41 1.59
CA ASP A 59 6.10 -11.21 2.79
C ASP A 59 5.72 -10.45 4.07
N LEU A 60 6.01 -9.15 4.12
CA LEU A 60 5.61 -8.27 5.23
C LEU A 60 4.09 -8.07 5.29
N ALA A 61 3.45 -7.86 4.14
CA ALA A 61 2.00 -7.73 4.04
C ALA A 61 1.29 -9.00 4.55
N ARG A 62 1.76 -10.19 4.14
CA ARG A 62 1.23 -11.47 4.63
C ARG A 62 1.37 -11.58 6.15
N ALA A 63 2.54 -11.24 6.70
CA ALA A 63 2.76 -11.28 8.15
C ALA A 63 1.80 -10.36 8.93
N LEU A 64 1.52 -9.16 8.42
CA LEU A 64 0.54 -8.24 9.00
C LEU A 64 -0.88 -8.84 8.98
N MET A 65 -1.26 -9.52 7.90
CA MET A 65 -2.56 -10.16 7.76
C MET A 65 -2.73 -11.40 8.65
N GLU A 66 -1.67 -12.18 8.86
CA GLU A 66 -1.68 -13.37 9.71
C GLU A 66 -1.68 -13.03 11.21
N GLY A 67 -1.27 -11.81 11.56
CA GLY A 67 -1.41 -11.28 12.90
C GLY A 67 -0.48 -11.89 13.96
N GLY A 68 0.60 -12.56 13.53
CA GLY A 68 1.63 -13.11 14.41
C GLY A 68 2.81 -12.15 14.61
N GLU A 69 3.54 -12.30 15.72
CA GLU A 69 4.81 -11.60 15.98
C GLU A 69 5.95 -12.19 15.11
N ASN A 70 5.89 -12.00 13.79
CA ASN A 70 6.81 -12.62 12.85
C ASN A 70 8.03 -11.73 12.53
N ASN A 71 9.09 -11.89 13.32
CA ASN A 71 10.37 -11.17 13.13
C ASN A 71 11.04 -11.46 11.77
N MET A 72 10.85 -12.66 11.20
CA MET A 72 11.52 -13.03 9.95
C MET A 72 11.08 -12.16 8.77
N ALA A 73 9.83 -11.68 8.77
CA ALA A 73 9.34 -10.79 7.72
C ALA A 73 10.06 -9.42 7.75
N ILE A 74 10.28 -8.86 8.94
CA ILE A 74 11.05 -7.62 9.10
C ILE A 74 12.51 -7.84 8.70
N GLN A 75 13.14 -8.92 9.15
CA GLN A 75 14.54 -9.21 8.85
C GLN A 75 14.78 -9.40 7.36
N ARG A 76 13.97 -10.23 6.69
CA ARG A 76 14.02 -10.40 5.22
C ARG A 76 13.83 -9.08 4.50
N ARG A 77 12.96 -8.19 5.01
CA ARG A 77 12.76 -6.88 4.39
C ARG A 77 14.02 -6.02 4.43
N LEU A 78 14.78 -6.09 5.52
CA LEU A 78 16.02 -5.34 5.71
C LEU A 78 17.22 -5.98 4.99
N GLU A 79 17.24 -7.31 4.89
CA GLU A 79 18.31 -8.11 4.27
C GLU A 79 18.14 -8.26 2.75
N ALA A 80 16.96 -7.99 2.21
CA ALA A 80 16.70 -8.08 0.77
C ALA A 80 17.72 -7.22 -0.02
N PRO A 81 18.34 -7.78 -1.08
CA PRO A 81 19.39 -7.11 -1.82
C PRO A 81 18.89 -5.80 -2.40
N ALA A 82 19.43 -4.70 -1.87
CA ALA A 82 19.14 -3.35 -2.28
C ALA A 82 19.99 -2.99 -3.51
N THR A 83 19.39 -2.96 -4.69
CA THR A 83 19.96 -2.29 -5.87
C THR A 83 18.89 -1.39 -6.49
N PRO A 84 19.10 -0.06 -6.66
CA PRO A 84 20.26 0.80 -6.33
C PRO A 84 20.11 1.54 -4.97
N LYS A 85 21.11 2.38 -4.61
CA LYS A 85 21.31 3.15 -3.35
C LYS A 85 20.10 3.85 -2.70
N ASN A 86 18.95 3.95 -3.37
CA ASN A 86 17.74 4.62 -2.90
C ASN A 86 16.68 3.69 -2.28
N THR A 87 16.93 2.38 -2.17
CA THR A 87 15.92 1.40 -1.71
C THR A 87 16.00 1.06 -0.22
N ARG A 88 17.12 1.36 0.47
CA ARG A 88 17.24 1.16 1.92
C ARG A 88 16.25 2.03 2.73
N PRO A 89 16.05 3.32 2.43
CA PRO A 89 15.03 4.14 3.12
C PRO A 89 13.60 3.59 2.96
N ILE A 90 13.31 2.93 1.83
CA ILE A 90 12.01 2.31 1.55
C ILE A 90 11.85 1.05 2.42
N ALA A 91 12.83 0.15 2.42
CA ALA A 91 12.82 -1.04 3.26
C ALA A 91 12.73 -0.70 4.77
N VAL A 92 13.47 0.33 5.20
CA VAL A 92 13.42 0.86 6.58
C VAL A 92 12.01 1.39 6.89
N SER A 93 11.42 2.18 5.99
CA SER A 93 10.07 2.73 6.18
C SER A 93 9.04 1.63 6.38
N GLU A 94 9.09 0.58 5.57
CA GLU A 94 8.14 -0.52 5.63
C GLU A 94 8.33 -1.36 6.88
N ALA A 95 9.58 -1.62 7.28
CA ALA A 95 9.88 -2.27 8.55
C ALA A 95 9.33 -1.46 9.74
N VAL A 96 9.44 -0.13 9.73
CA VAL A 96 8.88 0.75 10.76
C VAL A 96 7.34 0.67 10.79
N LEU A 97 6.67 0.65 9.63
CA LEU A 97 5.21 0.44 9.56
C LEU A 97 4.82 -0.91 10.16
N GLY A 98 5.50 -1.99 9.76
CA GLY A 98 5.25 -3.34 10.30
C GLY A 98 5.42 -3.40 11.82
N TRP A 99 6.49 -2.77 12.33
CA TRP A 99 6.76 -2.71 13.76
C TRP A 99 5.70 -1.92 14.54
N SER A 100 5.28 -0.77 14.01
CA SER A 100 4.23 0.02 14.65
C SER A 100 2.90 -0.73 14.76
N ALA A 101 2.65 -1.70 13.87
CA ALA A 101 1.49 -2.59 13.88
C ALA A 101 1.72 -3.91 14.63
N GLY A 102 2.74 -3.97 15.49
CA GLY A 102 2.97 -5.09 16.41
C GLY A 102 3.91 -6.19 15.91
N LEU A 103 4.48 -6.09 14.70
CA LEU A 103 5.51 -7.04 14.27
C LEU A 103 6.82 -6.77 15.02
N ARG A 104 7.30 -7.72 15.80
CA ARG A 104 8.53 -7.52 16.60
C ARG A 104 9.77 -7.83 15.76
N GLY A 105 10.67 -6.86 15.63
CA GLY A 105 11.93 -6.96 14.87
C GLY A 105 13.17 -6.78 15.76
N ARG A 106 14.26 -7.54 15.53
CA ARG A 106 15.59 -7.21 16.13
C ARG A 106 16.26 -6.11 15.30
N GLY A 107 16.99 -5.18 15.95
CA GLY A 107 17.80 -4.15 15.27
C GLY A 107 17.04 -2.89 14.83
N LEU A 108 15.77 -2.71 15.21
CA LEU A 108 14.96 -1.56 14.80
C LEU A 108 15.44 -0.22 15.40
N SER A 109 16.13 -0.26 16.54
CA SER A 109 16.74 0.92 17.16
C SER A 109 17.82 1.56 16.29
N GLU A 110 18.52 0.75 15.47
CA GLU A 110 19.48 1.25 14.48
C GLU A 110 18.77 1.83 13.25
N LEU A 111 17.53 1.39 12.97
CA LEU A 111 16.71 1.87 11.86
C LEU A 111 16.12 3.25 12.09
N LEU A 112 15.79 3.60 13.34
CA LEU A 112 15.32 4.94 13.70
C LEU A 112 16.42 6.01 13.57
N ASN A 113 17.70 5.61 13.51
CA ASN A 113 18.82 6.49 13.20
C ASN A 113 19.05 6.69 11.70
N THR A 114 18.30 5.99 10.84
CA THR A 114 18.34 6.20 9.39
C THR A 114 17.40 7.34 9.02
N ASN A 115 17.80 8.20 8.07
CA ASN A 115 16.92 9.23 7.51
C ASN A 115 15.68 8.58 6.88
N LEU A 116 14.58 8.54 7.61
CA LEU A 116 13.28 8.14 7.11
C LEU A 116 12.85 9.13 6.01
N PRO A 117 12.11 8.68 4.99
CA PRO A 117 11.54 9.58 3.99
C PRO A 117 10.68 10.63 4.70
N SER A 118 11.10 11.90 4.57
CA SER A 118 10.27 13.03 4.96
C SER A 118 9.18 13.20 3.91
N GLY A 119 7.95 13.40 4.39
CA GLY A 119 6.77 13.52 3.56
C GLY A 119 5.85 14.63 4.01
N VAL A 120 4.62 14.61 3.49
CA VAL A 120 3.57 15.51 3.97
C VAL A 120 3.20 15.10 5.39
N MET A 121 3.38 16.02 6.33
CA MET A 121 3.05 15.79 7.73
C MET A 121 1.56 16.07 7.98
N PRO A 122 0.91 15.28 8.86
CA PRO A 122 -0.36 15.65 9.47
C PRO A 122 -0.30 17.03 10.15
N ALA A 123 -1.47 17.63 10.37
CA ALA A 123 -1.56 18.86 11.15
C ALA A 123 -0.98 18.66 12.57
N ALA A 124 0.00 19.49 12.93
CA ALA A 124 0.73 19.36 14.20
C ALA A 124 -0.18 19.42 15.43
N GLY A 125 -1.23 20.25 15.40
CA GLY A 125 -2.22 20.32 16.49
C GLY A 125 -2.97 19.00 16.69
N THR A 126 -3.32 18.30 15.61
CA THR A 126 -3.99 16.99 15.66
C THR A 126 -3.06 15.92 16.20
N MET A 127 -1.77 15.94 15.82
CA MET A 127 -0.77 15.01 16.34
C MET A 127 -0.53 15.22 17.85
N ALA A 128 -0.46 16.47 18.30
CA ALA A 128 -0.32 16.77 19.72
C ALA A 128 -1.54 16.29 20.53
N LEU A 129 -2.76 16.47 20.00
CA LEU A 129 -3.97 15.95 20.64
C LEU A 129 -3.98 14.42 20.68
N LEU A 130 -3.53 13.76 19.60
CA LEU A 130 -3.41 12.30 19.54
C LEU A 130 -2.47 11.78 20.63
N ASP A 131 -1.32 12.43 20.81
CA ASP A 131 -0.38 12.08 21.88
C ASP A 131 -1.02 12.23 23.26
N MET A 132 -1.72 13.32 23.50
CA MET A 132 -2.43 13.53 24.77
C MET A 132 -3.51 12.48 25.02
N ALA A 133 -4.27 12.10 23.98
CA ALA A 133 -5.28 11.06 24.06
C ALA A 133 -4.66 9.68 24.35
N LEU A 134 -3.51 9.38 23.74
CA LEU A 134 -2.74 8.16 23.98
C LEU A 134 -2.25 8.10 25.43
N VAL A 135 -1.69 9.19 25.97
CA VAL A 135 -1.24 9.23 27.38
C VAL A 135 -2.38 8.97 28.35
N ARG A 136 -3.60 9.45 28.04
CA ARG A 136 -4.80 9.16 28.85
C ARG A 136 -5.38 7.75 28.62
N GLY A 137 -4.90 7.01 27.61
CA GLY A 137 -5.44 5.70 27.24
C GLY A 137 -6.84 5.75 26.62
N SER A 138 -7.26 6.90 26.06
CA SER A 138 -8.61 7.07 25.53
C SER A 138 -8.75 6.44 24.14
N LYS A 139 -9.24 5.20 24.09
CA LYS A 139 -9.42 4.44 22.83
C LYS A 139 -10.25 5.19 21.78
N ALA A 140 -11.34 5.84 22.20
CA ALA A 140 -12.23 6.57 21.30
C ALA A 140 -11.58 7.86 20.75
N GLU A 141 -10.89 8.63 21.60
CA GLU A 141 -10.18 9.83 21.14
C GLU A 141 -9.02 9.45 20.22
N VAL A 142 -8.25 8.41 20.56
CA VAL A 142 -7.17 7.92 19.70
C VAL A 142 -7.71 7.49 18.34
N ALA A 143 -8.83 6.77 18.27
CA ALA A 143 -9.44 6.40 16.99
C ALA A 143 -9.84 7.63 16.16
N LEU A 144 -10.53 8.59 16.78
CA LEU A 144 -10.98 9.81 16.11
C LEU A 144 -9.81 10.67 15.61
N LEU A 145 -8.82 10.91 16.48
CA LEU A 145 -7.66 11.74 16.16
C LEU A 145 -6.74 11.05 15.15
N SER A 146 -6.66 9.71 15.17
CA SER A 146 -5.96 8.96 14.13
C SER A 146 -6.60 9.16 12.76
N TYR A 147 -7.94 9.13 12.69
CA TYR A 147 -8.67 9.41 11.46
C TYR A 147 -8.46 10.85 10.98
N LEU A 148 -8.57 11.83 11.89
CA LEU A 148 -8.36 13.25 11.57
C LEU A 148 -6.92 13.55 11.14
N ALA A 149 -5.93 12.92 11.77
CA ALA A 149 -4.52 13.11 11.43
C ALA A 149 -4.21 12.67 9.99
N LEU A 150 -4.86 11.61 9.53
CA LEU A 150 -4.63 11.04 8.20
C LEU A 150 -5.61 11.56 7.14
N GLN A 151 -6.59 12.37 7.54
CA GLN A 151 -7.62 12.86 6.64
C GLN A 151 -7.00 13.71 5.51
N GLY A 152 -7.25 13.28 4.27
CA GLY A 152 -6.78 14.00 3.07
C GLY A 152 -5.29 13.81 2.75
N LEU A 153 -4.55 13.00 3.50
CA LEU A 153 -3.17 12.65 3.18
C LEU A 153 -3.13 11.53 2.13
N ASP A 154 -2.26 11.69 1.12
CA ASP A 154 -1.93 10.61 0.20
C ASP A 154 -0.93 9.65 0.88
N PRO A 155 -1.29 8.37 1.08
CA PRO A 155 -0.42 7.39 1.72
C PRO A 155 0.92 7.18 1.00
N LYS A 156 1.01 7.51 -0.30
CA LYS A 156 2.27 7.43 -1.06
C LYS A 156 3.30 8.46 -0.64
N THR A 157 2.85 9.63 -0.20
CA THR A 157 3.67 10.82 0.07
C THR A 157 3.67 11.25 1.53
N ALA A 158 2.86 10.60 2.37
CA ALA A 158 2.77 10.87 3.80
C ALA A 158 4.10 10.62 4.53
N ASP A 159 4.38 11.45 5.53
CA ASP A 159 5.52 11.28 6.42
C ASP A 159 5.42 9.97 7.23
N ILE A 160 6.42 9.11 7.09
CA ILE A 160 6.36 7.75 7.65
C ILE A 160 6.49 7.73 9.17
N ALA A 161 7.25 8.66 9.74
CA ALA A 161 7.34 8.76 11.19
C ALA A 161 5.97 9.12 11.79
N SER A 162 5.24 10.04 11.18
CA SER A 162 3.90 10.44 11.59
C SER A 162 2.87 9.31 11.42
N VAL A 163 2.89 8.61 10.29
CA VAL A 163 2.01 7.46 10.04
C VAL A 163 2.29 6.33 11.03
N ALA A 164 3.55 5.99 11.26
CA ALA A 164 3.94 4.96 12.23
C ALA A 164 3.53 5.34 13.66
N ARG A 165 3.58 6.63 14.01
CA ARG A 165 3.08 7.12 15.30
C ARG A 165 1.58 6.92 15.46
N VAL A 166 0.79 7.18 14.41
CA VAL A 166 -0.65 6.91 14.39
C VAL A 166 -0.95 5.42 14.55
N ILE A 167 -0.28 4.57 13.78
CA ILE A 167 -0.44 3.10 13.85
C ILE A 167 -0.08 2.60 15.26
N SER A 168 1.04 3.09 15.81
CA SER A 168 1.47 2.75 17.17
C SER A 168 0.45 3.20 18.22
N ALA A 169 -0.13 4.40 18.09
CA ALA A 169 -1.16 4.86 19.02
C ALA A 169 -2.38 3.94 19.02
N LEU A 170 -2.87 3.55 17.84
CA LEU A 170 -3.96 2.57 17.69
C LEU A 170 -3.62 1.24 18.35
N TRP A 171 -2.41 0.72 18.10
CA TRP A 171 -1.94 -0.53 18.71
C TRP A 171 -1.96 -0.46 20.25
N HIS A 172 -1.41 0.60 20.84
CA HIS A 172 -1.27 0.74 22.30
C HIS A 172 -2.61 0.88 23.03
N VAL A 173 -3.66 1.39 22.39
CA VAL A 173 -5.01 1.46 22.98
C VAL A 173 -5.86 0.21 22.71
N GLY A 174 -5.24 -0.86 22.18
CA GLY A 174 -5.92 -2.13 21.89
C GLY A 174 -6.83 -2.06 20.66
N LEU A 175 -6.50 -1.22 19.67
CA LEU A 175 -7.05 -1.22 18.31
C LEU A 175 -6.05 -1.91 17.36
N GLU A 176 -5.66 -3.13 17.71
CA GLU A 176 -4.61 -3.89 17.01
C GLU A 176 -4.99 -4.20 15.56
N LYS A 177 -6.26 -4.52 15.32
CA LYS A 177 -6.78 -4.81 13.98
C LYS A 177 -6.67 -3.58 13.10
N GLU A 178 -7.12 -2.43 13.59
CA GLU A 178 -7.09 -1.15 12.88
C GLU A 178 -5.65 -0.70 12.62
N ALA A 179 -4.74 -0.91 13.58
CA ALA A 179 -3.31 -0.66 13.39
C ALA A 179 -2.72 -1.50 12.23
N ARG A 180 -3.04 -2.79 12.18
CA ARG A 180 -2.57 -3.69 11.12
C ARG A 180 -3.18 -3.36 9.76
N GLU A 181 -4.48 -3.10 9.71
CA GLU A 181 -5.16 -2.68 8.47
C GLU A 181 -4.58 -1.37 7.93
N MET A 182 -4.28 -0.41 8.81
CA MET A 182 -3.62 0.84 8.44
C MET A 182 -2.21 0.62 7.90
N ALA A 183 -1.38 -0.18 8.59
CA ALA A 183 -0.04 -0.51 8.14
C ALA A 183 -0.05 -1.21 6.77
N LEU A 184 -0.98 -2.15 6.59
CA LEU A 184 -1.18 -2.86 5.32
C LEU A 184 -1.59 -1.90 4.21
N TYR A 185 -2.56 -1.02 4.46
CA TYR A 185 -3.02 -0.04 3.48
C TYR A 185 -1.89 0.88 3.01
N VAL A 186 -1.08 1.41 3.92
CA VAL A 186 0.05 2.28 3.59
C VAL A 186 1.15 1.51 2.84
N LEU A 187 1.48 0.30 3.30
CA LEU A 187 2.45 -0.58 2.65
C LEU A 187 2.06 -0.85 1.19
N MET A 188 0.79 -1.18 0.96
CA MET A 188 0.24 -1.45 -0.36
C MET A 188 0.22 -0.21 -1.24
N ALA A 189 -0.27 0.92 -0.72
CA ALA A 189 -0.33 2.15 -1.49
C ALA A 189 1.05 2.56 -2.02
N ARG A 190 2.12 2.30 -1.27
CA ARG A 190 3.49 2.64 -1.66
C ARG A 190 4.14 1.65 -2.64
N ASN A 191 3.75 0.37 -2.59
CA ASN A 191 4.39 -0.68 -3.39
C ASN A 191 3.58 -1.12 -4.61
N VAL A 192 2.27 -0.91 -4.59
CA VAL A 192 1.37 -1.27 -5.69
C VAL A 192 1.20 -0.04 -6.58
N GLU A 193 1.89 -0.05 -7.71
CA GLU A 193 1.51 0.80 -8.83
C GLU A 193 0.20 0.26 -9.42
N LEU A 194 -0.92 0.79 -8.94
CA LEU A 194 -2.14 0.81 -9.72
C LEU A 194 -1.85 1.69 -10.93
N ALA A 195 -1.34 1.09 -12.02
CA ALA A 195 -1.29 1.77 -13.28
C ALA A 195 -2.70 2.33 -13.52
N PRO A 196 -2.88 3.66 -13.71
CA PRO A 196 -4.16 4.15 -14.17
C PRO A 196 -4.51 3.34 -15.42
N PRO A 197 -5.78 2.90 -15.62
CA PRO A 197 -6.13 2.18 -16.83
C PRO A 197 -5.56 2.98 -18.00
N PRO A 198 -4.86 2.33 -18.96
CA PRO A 198 -4.28 3.06 -20.08
C PRO A 198 -5.40 3.92 -20.61
N ARG A 199 -5.25 5.24 -20.49
CA ARG A 199 -6.15 6.17 -21.15
C ARG A 199 -5.91 5.85 -22.61
N THR A 200 -6.72 4.99 -23.21
CA THR A 200 -6.90 4.99 -24.65
C THR A 200 -7.19 6.45 -24.94
N PRO A 201 -6.27 7.18 -25.61
CA PRO A 201 -6.59 8.52 -26.03
C PRO A 201 -7.92 8.42 -26.77
N PRO A 202 -8.87 9.37 -26.58
CA PRO A 202 -10.08 9.36 -27.39
C PRO A 202 -9.61 9.20 -28.83
N ALA A 203 -10.12 8.14 -29.49
CA ALA A 203 -9.81 7.86 -30.88
C ALA A 203 -9.87 9.21 -31.58
N ARG A 204 -8.72 9.64 -32.12
CA ARG A 204 -8.59 10.94 -32.76
C ARG A 204 -9.64 10.94 -33.87
N ALA A 205 -10.78 11.58 -33.59
CA ALA A 205 -11.82 11.81 -34.57
C ALA A 205 -11.10 12.38 -35.79
N GLY A 206 -11.36 11.77 -36.95
CA GLY A 206 -10.52 11.84 -38.12
C GLY A 206 -9.96 13.24 -38.36
N ASN A 207 -8.68 13.29 -38.71
CA ASN A 207 -8.15 14.41 -39.47
C ASN A 207 -8.89 14.45 -40.83
N THR A 208 -10.11 14.97 -40.87
CA THR A 208 -10.61 15.64 -42.06
C THR A 208 -9.86 16.96 -42.12
N ARG A 209 -8.66 16.89 -42.72
CA ARG A 209 -7.98 18.06 -43.27
C ARG A 209 -9.02 18.83 -44.09
N PRO A 210 -9.33 20.10 -43.77
CA PRO A 210 -10.07 20.94 -44.71
C PRO A 210 -9.25 20.98 -46.00
N ALA A 211 -9.88 20.64 -47.13
CA ALA A 211 -9.23 20.71 -48.42
C ALA A 211 -8.60 22.11 -48.62
N PRO A 212 -7.38 22.21 -49.18
CA PRO A 212 -6.78 23.50 -49.45
C PRO A 212 -7.67 24.29 -50.41
N ARG A 213 -8.04 25.51 -50.01
CA ARG A 213 -8.81 26.47 -50.81
C ARG A 213 -8.05 26.75 -52.11
N PRO A 214 -8.67 26.71 -53.30
CA PRO A 214 -7.98 27.07 -54.54
C PRO A 214 -7.49 28.52 -54.48
N ALA A 215 -6.24 28.73 -54.90
CA ALA A 215 -5.60 30.04 -54.89
C ALA A 215 -6.30 31.00 -55.87
N PRO A 216 -6.50 32.28 -55.51
CA PRO A 216 -7.06 33.27 -56.42
C PRO A 216 -6.09 33.54 -57.58
N ALA A 217 -6.60 33.51 -58.80
CA ALA A 217 -5.85 33.81 -60.01
C ALA A 217 -5.33 35.26 -59.94
N ALA A 218 -4.01 35.44 -60.11
CA ALA A 218 -3.41 36.75 -60.24
C ALA A 218 -3.89 37.43 -61.55
N PRO A 219 -4.13 38.75 -61.54
CA PRO A 219 -4.47 39.49 -62.76
C PRO A 219 -3.26 39.49 -63.70
N ARG A 220 -3.48 39.13 -64.97
CA ARG A 220 -2.48 39.24 -66.03
C ARG A 220 -2.25 40.71 -66.41
N PRO A 221 -1.05 41.09 -66.85
CA PRO A 221 -0.83 42.35 -67.57
C PRO A 221 -1.58 42.35 -68.91
#